data_AF-A0A540KV60-F1
#
_entry.id   AF-A0A540KV60-F1
#
_cell.length_a   1.000
_cell.length_b   1.000
_cell.length_c   1.000
_cell.angle_alpha   90.00
_cell.angle_beta   90.00
_cell.angle_gamma   90.00
#
_symmetry.space_group_name_H-M   'P 1'
#
loop_
_entity.id
_entity.type
_entity.pdbx_description
1 polymer ?
#
loop_
_entity_poly.entity_id
_entity_poly.type
_entity_poly.pdbx_seq_one_letter_code
_entity_poly.pdbx_strand_id
1 'polypeptide(L)'
;MGASADGTISRQPNACLITCLMVGFVTIPVVSVLIVGVIKDAKINPQGPQFRLESATVPQLNINGSELTATWDMTIVAVNPNHKLSMSFDSLQATVF
;
A
#
# COMPACT_ATOMS: atom_id res chain seq x y z
N MET A 1 -4.87 -64.02 36.87
CA MET A 1 -5.31 -63.53 35.55
C MET A 1 -6.18 -62.30 35.74
N GLY A 2 -5.89 -61.21 35.02
CA GLY A 2 -6.84 -60.11 34.81
C GLY A 2 -6.50 -58.76 35.47
N ALA A 3 -5.38 -58.13 35.09
CA ALA A 3 -5.22 -56.68 35.26
C ALA A 3 -5.78 -55.99 34.02
N SER A 4 -6.82 -55.18 34.22
CA SER A 4 -7.49 -54.38 33.20
C SER A 4 -6.58 -53.23 32.74
N ALA A 5 -6.42 -53.09 31.43
CA ALA A 5 -5.64 -52.04 30.79
C ALA A 5 -6.38 -50.69 30.90
N ASP A 6 -5.72 -49.70 31.51
CA ASP A 6 -6.14 -48.30 31.41
C ASP A 6 -5.51 -47.71 30.15
N GLY A 7 -6.37 -47.44 29.18
CA GLY A 7 -6.00 -47.06 27.83
C GLY A 7 -6.16 -45.57 27.60
N THR A 8 -5.20 -45.03 26.85
CA THR A 8 -5.41 -44.03 25.79
C THR A 8 -5.61 -42.57 26.23
N ILE A 9 -4.50 -41.90 26.57
CA ILE A 9 -4.34 -40.46 26.35
C ILE A 9 -3.72 -40.27 24.97
N SER A 10 -4.54 -40.11 23.91
CA SER A 10 -4.09 -39.53 22.64
C SER A 10 -5.24 -39.20 21.68
N ARG A 11 -5.96 -38.09 21.90
CA ARG A 11 -6.74 -37.49 20.80
C ARG A 11 -7.13 -36.02 21.02
N GLN A 12 -6.23 -35.07 20.75
CA GLN A 12 -6.70 -33.69 20.44
C GLN A 12 -5.77 -32.80 19.57
N PRO A 13 -5.57 -33.13 18.28
CA PRO A 13 -5.06 -32.15 17.31
C PRO A 13 -6.19 -31.33 16.63
N ASN A 14 -7.35 -31.93 16.38
CA ASN A 14 -8.35 -31.35 15.48
C ASN A 14 -9.32 -30.36 16.14
N ALA A 15 -9.63 -30.54 17.43
CA ALA A 15 -10.58 -29.65 18.13
C ALA A 15 -10.00 -28.25 18.38
N CYS A 16 -8.69 -28.16 18.65
CA CYS A 16 -7.98 -26.88 18.78
C CYS A 16 -7.95 -26.15 17.43
N LEU A 17 -7.62 -26.89 16.36
CA LEU A 17 -7.58 -26.37 14.99
C LEU A 17 -8.95 -25.82 14.53
N ILE A 18 -10.03 -26.56 14.77
CA ILE A 18 -11.40 -26.13 14.42
C ILE A 18 -11.81 -24.90 15.24
N THR A 19 -11.47 -24.86 16.53
CA THR A 19 -11.77 -23.69 17.39
C THR A 19 -11.02 -22.44 16.93
N CYS A 20 -9.74 -22.58 16.55
CA CYS A 20 -8.94 -21.48 16.00
C CYS A 20 -9.50 -20.95 14.67
N LEU A 21 -9.98 -21.83 13.79
CA LEU A 21 -10.58 -21.44 12.51
C LEU A 21 -11.88 -20.65 12.70
N MET A 22 -12.73 -21.07 13.65
CA MET A 22 -13.98 -20.37 13.97
C MET A 22 -13.72 -18.99 14.59
N VAL A 23 -12.72 -18.89 15.46
CA VAL A 23 -12.30 -17.60 16.04
C VAL A 23 -11.76 -16.67 14.96
N GLY A 24 -10.92 -17.17 14.05
CA GLY A 24 -10.44 -16.39 12.90
C GLY A 24 -11.58 -15.88 12.02
N PHE A 25 -12.54 -16.76 11.71
CA PHE A 25 -13.67 -16.42 10.84
C PHE A 25 -14.57 -15.33 11.44
N VAL A 26 -14.66 -15.22 12.76
CA VAL A 26 -15.45 -14.18 13.45
C VAL A 26 -14.62 -12.92 13.70
N THR A 27 -13.35 -13.05 14.07
CA THR A 27 -12.50 -11.90 14.39
C THR A 27 -12.14 -11.07 13.16
N ILE A 28 -11.85 -11.70 12.02
CA ILE A 28 -11.51 -11.02 10.77
C ILE A 28 -12.61 -10.05 10.30
N PRO A 29 -13.90 -10.45 10.16
CA PRO A 29 -14.94 -9.53 9.72
C PRO A 29 -15.24 -8.45 10.77
N VAL A 30 -15.13 -8.75 12.06
CA VAL A 30 -15.31 -7.73 13.11
C VAL A 30 -14.24 -6.65 13.00
N VAL A 31 -12.97 -7.05 12.85
CA VAL A 31 -11.85 -6.12 12.67
C VAL A 31 -11.99 -5.33 11.37
N SER A 32 -12.39 -5.96 10.27
CA SER A 32 -12.56 -5.26 8.98
C SER A 32 -13.68 -4.22 9.04
N VAL A 33 -14.81 -4.52 9.68
CA VAL A 33 -15.92 -3.57 9.89
C VAL A 33 -15.47 -2.40 10.76
N LEU A 34 -14.71 -2.63 11.83
CA LEU A 34 -14.17 -1.58 12.68
C LEU A 34 -13.23 -0.64 11.89
N ILE A 35 -12.31 -1.20 11.10
CA ILE A 35 -11.38 -0.42 10.27
C ILE A 35 -12.16 0.44 9.26
N VAL A 36 -13.11 -0.14 8.52
CA VAL A 36 -13.92 0.59 7.54
C VAL A 36 -14.76 1.68 8.22
N GLY A 37 -15.30 1.40 9.41
CA GLY A 37 -16.04 2.37 10.21
C GLY A 37 -15.18 3.58 10.58
N VAL A 38 -13.97 3.34 11.08
CA VAL A 38 -13.01 4.41 11.42
C VAL A 38 -12.62 5.24 10.20
N ILE A 39 -12.37 4.61 9.04
CA ILE A 39 -12.02 5.33 7.80
C ILE A 39 -13.16 6.26 7.36
N LYS A 40 -14.40 5.77 7.44
CA LYS A 40 -15.60 6.55 7.09
C LYS A 40 -15.84 7.71 8.06
N ASP A 41 -15.74 7.45 9.36
CA ASP A 41 -15.95 8.45 10.41
C ASP A 41 -14.87 9.55 10.39
N ALA A 42 -13.62 9.16 10.14
CA ALA A 42 -12.49 10.10 10.02
C ALA A 42 -12.57 11.00 8.77
N LYS A 43 -13.61 10.85 7.93
CA LYS A 43 -13.80 11.56 6.65
C LYS A 43 -12.52 11.54 5.79
N ILE A 44 -11.78 10.44 5.84
CA ILE A 44 -10.60 10.26 5.01
C ILE A 44 -11.12 9.93 3.61
N ASN A 45 -11.31 10.96 2.79
CA ASN A 45 -11.57 10.80 1.37
C ASN A 45 -10.24 10.96 0.62
N PRO A 46 -9.49 9.88 0.35
CA PRO A 46 -8.19 9.97 -0.28
C PRO A 46 -8.36 10.53 -1.70
N GLN A 47 -7.86 11.74 -1.90
CA GLN A 47 -7.76 12.37 -3.21
C GLN A 47 -6.37 12.10 -3.79
N GLY A 48 -6.29 11.84 -5.09
CA GLY A 48 -5.00 11.67 -5.75
C GLY A 48 -4.16 12.95 -5.68
N PRO A 49 -2.81 12.85 -5.72
CA PRO A 49 -1.96 14.00 -5.91
C PRO A 49 -2.30 14.71 -7.23
N GLN A 50 -2.23 16.03 -7.23
CA GLN A 50 -2.33 16.83 -8.45
C GLN A 50 -0.92 17.22 -8.89
N PHE A 51 -0.59 16.96 -10.16
CA PHE A 51 0.70 17.31 -10.73
C PHE A 51 0.53 18.47 -11.69
N ARG A 52 1.43 19.45 -11.58
CA ARG A 52 1.45 20.63 -12.44
C ARG A 52 2.88 20.88 -12.90
N LEU A 53 3.02 21.15 -14.20
CA LEU A 53 4.26 21.67 -14.76
C LEU A 53 4.21 23.20 -14.62
N GLU A 54 5.10 23.76 -13.81
CA GLU A 54 5.19 25.21 -13.61
C GLU A 54 6.11 25.85 -14.64
N SER A 55 7.22 25.19 -14.99
CA SER A 55 8.12 25.66 -16.04
C SER A 55 8.82 24.51 -16.74
N ALA A 56 9.12 24.72 -18.02
CA ALA A 56 10.01 23.88 -18.81
C ALA A 56 10.81 24.79 -19.73
N THR A 57 12.12 24.82 -19.52
CA THR A 57 13.03 25.74 -20.21
C THR A 57 14.23 24.99 -20.73
N VAL A 58 14.71 25.37 -21.91
CA VAL A 58 15.96 24.85 -22.48
C VAL A 58 16.95 26.01 -22.54
N PRO A 59 17.81 26.19 -21.52
CA PRO A 59 18.74 27.30 -21.49
C PRO A 59 19.79 27.22 -22.60
N GLN A 60 20.17 26.01 -23.02
CA GLN A 60 21.19 25.81 -24.05
C GLN A 60 20.87 24.60 -24.92
N LEU A 61 21.06 24.78 -26.23
CA LEU A 61 20.93 23.77 -27.26
C LEU A 61 22.31 23.58 -27.91
N ASN A 62 22.86 22.36 -27.83
CA ASN A 62 24.16 22.03 -28.38
C ASN A 62 23.98 21.20 -29.66
N ILE A 63 24.56 21.68 -30.76
CA ILE A 63 24.59 21.00 -32.05
C ILE A 63 26.03 20.59 -32.31
N ASN A 64 26.30 19.29 -32.41
CA ASN A 64 27.61 18.77 -32.75
C ASN A 64 27.50 17.75 -33.89
N GLY A 65 27.81 18.18 -35.12
CA GLY A 65 27.64 17.34 -36.31
C GLY A 65 26.17 16.99 -36.54
N SER A 66 25.84 15.70 -36.46
CA SER A 66 24.47 15.18 -36.56
C SER A 66 23.77 14.98 -35.20
N GLU A 67 24.43 15.31 -34.10
CA GLU A 67 23.87 15.17 -32.75
C GLU A 67 23.32 16.50 -32.24
N LEU A 68 22.12 16.43 -31.67
CA LEU A 68 21.44 17.54 -31.02
C LEU A 68 21.21 17.18 -29.55
N THR A 69 21.82 17.93 -28.65
CA THR A 69 21.73 17.70 -27.19
C THR A 69 21.16 18.94 -26.51
N ALA A 70 20.23 18.74 -25.59
CA ALA A 70 19.58 19.81 -24.84
C ALA A 70 19.54 19.44 -23.36
N THR A 71 19.76 20.42 -22.48
CA THR A 71 19.45 20.31 -21.06
C THR A 71 18.10 20.97 -20.82
N TRP A 72 17.19 20.27 -20.14
CA TRP A 72 15.86 20.78 -19.81
C TRP A 72 15.76 21.09 -18.33
N ASP A 73 15.52 22.34 -18.01
CA ASP A 73 15.21 22.80 -16.66
C ASP A 73 13.69 22.78 -16.49
N MET A 74 13.20 21.78 -15.75
CA MET A 74 11.77 21.55 -15.53
C MET A 74 11.41 21.70 -14.05
N THR A 75 10.38 22.49 -13.77
CA THR A 75 9.81 22.61 -12.42
C THR A 75 8.44 21.93 -12.40
N ILE A 76 8.35 20.82 -11.66
CA ILE A 76 7.11 20.07 -11.46
C ILE A 76 6.69 20.22 -10.01
N VAL A 77 5.44 20.62 -9.79
CA VAL A 77 4.83 20.74 -8.47
C VAL A 77 3.84 19.60 -8.27
N ALA A 78 4.06 18.82 -7.22
CA ALA A 78 3.12 17.82 -6.73
C ALA A 78 2.35 18.39 -5.53
N VAL A 79 1.03 18.51 -5.67
CA VAL A 79 0.13 19.04 -4.64
C VAL A 79 -0.60 17.89 -3.97
N ASN A 80 -0.49 17.79 -2.65
CA ASN A 80 -1.27 16.87 -1.83
C ASN A 80 -2.57 17.54 -1.35
N PRO A 81 -3.74 17.23 -1.94
CA PRO A 81 -5.02 17.76 -1.45
C PRO A 81 -5.47 17.15 -0.10
N ASN A 82 -4.80 16.10 0.40
CA ASN A 82 -5.16 15.43 1.65
C ASN A 82 -4.45 16.07 2.84
N HIS A 83 -5.23 16.68 3.72
CA HIS A 83 -4.72 17.27 4.96
C HIS A 83 -4.46 16.24 6.08
N LYS A 84 -4.95 14.99 5.94
CA LYS A 84 -4.80 13.90 6.93
C LYS A 84 -3.85 12.78 6.50
N LEU A 85 -3.37 12.81 5.26
CA LEU A 85 -2.53 11.75 4.68
C LEU A 85 -1.24 12.38 4.15
N SER A 86 -0.09 11.79 4.45
CA SER A 86 1.19 12.19 3.86
C SER A 86 1.38 11.53 2.48
N MET A 87 2.26 12.11 1.68
CA MET A 87 2.64 11.58 0.37
C MET A 87 4.15 11.31 0.34
N SER A 88 4.52 10.19 -0.26
CA SER A 88 5.89 9.80 -0.57
C SER A 88 5.95 9.30 -2.01
N PHE A 89 7.07 9.55 -2.68
CA PHE A 89 7.31 9.09 -4.05
C PHE A 89 8.54 8.17 -4.06
N ASP A 90 8.36 6.95 -4.57
CA ASP A 90 9.45 5.95 -4.57
C ASP A 90 10.39 6.11 -5.77
N SER A 91 9.86 6.51 -6.93
CA SER A 91 10.67 6.87 -8.10
C SER A 91 10.02 7.97 -8.93
N LEU A 92 10.87 8.74 -9.61
CA LEU A 92 10.47 9.70 -10.63
C LEU A 92 11.09 9.25 -11.96
N GLN A 93 10.26 9.14 -12.99
CA GLN A 93 10.67 8.75 -14.34
C GLN A 93 10.33 9.87 -15.32
N ALA A 94 11.23 10.15 -16.24
CA ALA A 94 11.05 11.11 -17.32
C ALA A 94 11.26 10.40 -18.65
N THR A 95 10.41 10.68 -19.63
CA THR A 95 10.48 10.11 -20.98
C THR A 95 10.28 11.22 -22.00
N VAL A 96 11.08 11.19 -23.06
CA VAL A 96 10.99 12.09 -24.22
C VAL A 96 10.62 11.24 -25.43
N PHE A 97 9.63 11.67 -26.20
CA PHE A 97 9.11 10.97 -27.40
C PHE A 97 9.43 11.75 -28.67
#